data_AF-A0A8S9XL00-F1
#
_entry.id   AF-A0A8S9XL00-F1
#
_cell.length_a   1.000
_cell.length_b   1.000
_cell.length_c   1.000
_cell.angle_alpha   90.00
_cell.angle_beta   90.00
_cell.angle_gamma   90.00
#
_symmetry.space_group_name_H-M   'P 1'
#
loop_
_entity.id
_entity.type
_entity.pdbx_description
1 polymer ?
#
loop_
_entity_poly.entity_id
_entity_poly.type
_entity_poly.pdbx_seq_one_letter_code
_entity_poly.pdbx_strand_id
1 'polypeptide(L)'
;MIAGVFLAVAIVYGQQSSSGVSDICLGCICEAISDCNITTQCNGDTCGLFRITWPYWSDGGKPVLKFDNPEDPGAYQRCVTDPGCAAAAVSGYMARFSQ
;
A
#
# COMPACT_ATOMS: atom_id res chain seq x y z
N MET A 1 27.86 44.51 15.10
CA MET A 1 26.47 45.01 15.17
C MET A 1 26.09 45.29 13.73
N ILE A 2 25.39 44.44 12.98
CA ILE A 2 24.03 43.92 13.18
C ILE A 2 23.98 42.54 12.51
N ALA A 3 23.92 41.45 13.30
CA ALA A 3 23.75 40.11 12.77
C ALA A 3 22.25 39.87 12.58
N GLY A 4 21.81 39.91 11.32
CA GLY A 4 20.43 39.80 10.91
C GLY A 4 19.81 38.47 11.32
N VAL A 5 18.68 38.61 12.00
CA VAL A 5 17.64 37.62 12.32
C VAL A 5 17.49 36.56 11.22
N PHE A 6 18.05 35.37 11.44
CA PHE A 6 17.69 34.17 10.70
C PHE A 6 16.33 33.69 11.22
N LEU A 7 15.26 34.16 10.57
CA LEU A 7 13.92 33.57 10.68
C LEU A 7 14.05 32.07 10.36
N ALA A 8 13.95 31.24 11.39
CA ALA A 8 13.81 29.80 11.25
C ALA A 8 12.45 29.53 10.60
N VAL A 9 12.42 29.59 9.27
CA VAL A 9 11.34 29.02 8.48
C VAL A 9 11.44 27.51 8.71
N ALA A 10 10.61 26.99 9.61
CA ALA A 10 10.33 25.58 9.67
C ALA A 10 9.68 25.22 8.33
N ILE A 11 10.49 24.74 7.39
CA ILE A 11 9.99 24.16 6.15
C ILE A 11 9.26 22.89 6.60
N VAL A 12 7.94 23.00 6.77
CA VAL A 12 7.07 21.83 6.78
C VAL A 12 7.24 21.24 5.39
N TYR A 13 8.11 20.24 5.26
CA TYR A 13 8.15 19.40 4.08
C TYR A 13 6.80 18.66 4.06
N GLY A 14 5.78 19.29 3.46
CA GLY A 14 4.55 18.60 3.08
C GLY A 14 4.98 17.44 2.20
N GLN A 15 4.81 16.21 2.69
CA GLN A 15 5.18 15.04 1.92
C GLN A 15 4.38 15.07 0.63
N GLN A 16 5.10 15.21 -0.47
CA GLN A 16 4.55 15.23 -1.82
C GLN A 16 3.89 13.88 -2.06
N SER A 17 2.58 13.81 -1.82
CA SER A 17 1.80 12.61 -2.06
C SER A 17 1.75 12.41 -3.57
N SER A 18 2.61 11.53 -4.08
CA SER A 18 2.35 10.88 -5.35
C SER A 18 0.94 10.30 -5.27
N SER A 19 0.11 10.54 -6.28
CA SER A 19 -1.27 10.07 -6.38
C SER A 19 -1.42 8.62 -5.87
N GLY A 20 -1.82 8.44 -4.61
CA GLY A 20 -1.73 7.17 -3.90
C GLY A 20 -1.84 7.33 -2.39
N VAL A 21 -2.15 6.24 -1.70
CA VAL A 21 -2.21 6.18 -0.22
C VAL A 21 -0.80 6.38 0.34
N SER A 22 -0.64 7.17 1.41
CA SER A 22 0.68 7.38 2.02
C SER A 22 1.18 6.12 2.73
N ASP A 23 2.51 5.98 2.84
CA ASP A 23 3.14 4.88 3.58
C ASP A 23 2.70 4.84 5.04
N ILE A 24 2.44 6.00 5.64
CA ILE A 24 1.92 6.10 7.01
C ILE A 24 0.52 5.46 7.09
N CYS A 25 -0.37 5.77 6.13
CA CYS A 25 -1.71 5.19 6.10
C CYS A 25 -1.65 3.66 5.86
N LEU A 26 -0.81 3.21 4.92
CA LEU A 26 -0.58 1.79 4.69
C LEU A 26 -0.05 1.07 5.94
N GLY A 27 0.88 1.70 6.67
CA GLY A 27 1.40 1.19 7.94
C GLY A 27 0.31 1.06 9.00
N CYS A 28 -0.55 2.07 9.15
CA CYS A 28 -1.68 1.99 10.08
C CYS A 28 -2.68 0.87 9.72
N ILE A 29 -2.98 0.68 8.43
CA ILE A 29 -3.87 -0.39 7.96
C ILE A 29 -3.25 -1.76 8.23
N CYS A 30 -1.96 -1.91 7.91
CA CYS A 30 -1.17 -3.12 8.10
C CYS A 30 -1.16 -3.57 9.56
N GLU A 31 -0.91 -2.64 10.50
CA GLU A 31 -0.92 -2.89 11.94
C GLU A 31 -2.31 -3.32 12.41
N ALA A 32 -3.35 -2.56 12.04
CA ALA A 32 -4.72 -2.83 12.49
C ALA A 32 -5.28 -4.18 12.02
N ILE A 33 -4.83 -4.70 10.87
CA ILE A 33 -5.35 -5.94 10.28
C ILE A 33 -4.61 -7.18 10.77
N SER A 34 -3.29 -7.09 10.94
CA SER A 34 -2.43 -8.26 11.11
C SER A 34 -1.24 -8.05 12.04
N ASP A 35 -1.15 -6.91 12.74
CA ASP A 35 0.05 -6.49 13.45
C ASP A 35 1.28 -6.49 12.50
N CYS A 36 1.04 -6.09 11.25
CA CYS A 36 2.01 -6.13 10.16
C CYS A 36 2.73 -7.48 9.97
N ASN A 37 2.04 -8.59 10.23
CA ASN A 37 2.63 -9.91 10.10
C ASN A 37 2.80 -10.32 8.63
N ILE A 38 4.02 -10.11 8.10
CA ILE A 38 4.42 -10.46 6.73
C ILE A 38 4.43 -11.96 6.43
N THR A 39 4.33 -12.82 7.44
CA THR A 39 4.27 -14.28 7.24
C THR A 39 2.85 -14.78 6.97
N THR A 40 1.85 -13.90 7.12
CA THR A 40 0.42 -14.21 6.90
C THR A 40 0.18 -14.72 5.49
N GLN A 41 -0.32 -15.94 5.41
CA GLN A 41 -0.72 -16.59 4.16
C GLN A 41 -2.21 -16.37 3.88
N CYS A 42 -2.77 -17.12 2.94
CA CYS A 42 -4.20 -17.16 2.69
C CYS A 42 -4.97 -17.87 3.81
N ASN A 43 -6.10 -17.28 4.21
CA ASN A 43 -7.10 -17.88 5.09
C ASN A 43 -8.48 -17.66 4.47
N GLY A 44 -9.08 -18.74 3.95
CA GLY A 44 -10.31 -18.67 3.16
C GLY A 44 -10.12 -17.82 1.91
N ASP A 45 -10.99 -16.83 1.72
CA ASP A 45 -11.01 -15.95 0.55
C ASP A 45 -10.11 -14.70 0.69
N THR A 46 -9.45 -14.54 1.84
CA THR A 46 -8.55 -13.41 2.13
C THR A 46 -7.11 -13.88 2.22
N CYS A 47 -6.18 -13.07 1.71
CA CYS A 47 -4.77 -13.42 1.69
C CYS A 47 -3.87 -12.25 2.10
N GLY A 48 -2.72 -12.59 2.69
CA GLY A 48 -1.67 -11.64 3.02
C GLY A 48 -1.98 -10.76 4.22
N LEU A 49 -1.03 -9.88 4.54
CA LEU A 49 -1.08 -9.01 5.71
C LEU A 49 -2.24 -7.99 5.67
N PHE A 50 -2.69 -7.61 4.48
CA PHE A 50 -3.82 -6.70 4.28
C PHE A 50 -5.17 -7.43 4.16
N ARG A 51 -5.21 -8.77 4.32
CA ARG A 51 -6.41 -9.62 4.15
C ARG A 51 -7.20 -9.29 2.88
N ILE A 52 -6.48 -9.19 1.76
CA ILE A 52 -7.05 -8.79 0.47
C ILE A 52 -7.80 -9.96 -0.14
N THR A 53 -8.99 -9.74 -0.69
CA THR A 53 -9.74 -10.72 -1.49
C THR A 53 -9.41 -10.61 -2.97
N TRP A 54 -9.71 -11.64 -3.76
CA TRP A 54 -9.49 -11.60 -5.21
C TRP A 54 -10.22 -10.42 -5.90
N PRO A 55 -11.50 -10.11 -5.61
CA PRO A 55 -12.18 -8.97 -6.22
C PRO A 55 -11.50 -7.64 -5.86
N TYR A 56 -11.07 -7.47 -4.61
CA TYR A 56 -10.39 -6.25 -4.18
C TYR A 56 -9.08 -6.03 -4.95
N TRP A 57 -8.25 -7.07 -5.09
CA TRP A 57 -7.04 -7.04 -5.91
C TRP A 57 -7.35 -6.76 -7.39
N SER A 58 -8.40 -7.39 -7.91
CA SER A 58 -8.84 -7.19 -9.30
C SER A 58 -9.27 -5.75 -9.56
N ASP A 59 -10.04 -5.18 -8.64
CA ASP A 59 -10.55 -3.83 -8.73
C ASP A 59 -9.48 -2.76 -8.53
N GLY A 60 -8.43 -3.08 -7.78
CA GLY A 60 -7.22 -2.29 -7.62
C GLY A 60 -6.24 -2.34 -8.80
N GLY A 61 -6.64 -2.93 -9.93
CA GLY A 61 -5.86 -2.94 -11.17
C GLY A 61 -4.98 -4.17 -11.37
N LYS A 62 -5.19 -5.25 -10.60
CA LYS A 62 -4.47 -6.53 -10.72
C LYS A 62 -2.94 -6.37 -10.70
N PRO A 63 -2.35 -5.66 -9.72
CA PRO A 63 -0.89 -5.55 -9.65
C PRO A 63 -0.27 -6.94 -9.49
N VAL A 64 0.93 -7.13 -10.03
CA VAL A 64 1.65 -8.39 -9.97
C VAL A 64 3.12 -8.16 -9.65
N LEU A 65 3.80 -9.22 -9.24
CA LEU A 65 5.25 -9.20 -9.08
C LEU A 65 5.93 -8.95 -10.43
N LYS A 66 7.19 -8.50 -10.36
CA LYS A 66 7.99 -8.28 -11.57
C LYS A 66 8.12 -9.58 -12.36
N PHE A 67 7.87 -9.52 -13.67
CA PHE A 67 7.88 -10.66 -14.60
C PHE A 67 6.78 -11.70 -14.36
N ASP A 68 5.76 -11.35 -13.57
CA ASP A 68 4.56 -12.16 -13.39
C ASP A 68 3.44 -11.65 -14.33
N ASN A 69 2.36 -12.44 -14.49
CA ASN A 69 1.24 -12.15 -15.38
C ASN A 69 -0.07 -12.03 -14.60
N PRO A 70 -0.83 -10.93 -14.71
CA PRO A 70 -2.10 -10.74 -13.99
C PRO A 70 -3.20 -11.77 -14.34
N GLU A 71 -3.10 -12.42 -15.50
CA GLU A 71 -4.06 -13.44 -15.93
C GLU A 71 -3.72 -14.84 -15.38
N ASP A 72 -2.57 -15.03 -14.75
CA ASP A 72 -2.21 -16.31 -14.17
C ASP A 72 -3.07 -16.61 -12.94
N PRO A 73 -3.61 -17.84 -12.77
CA PRO A 73 -4.48 -18.18 -11.64
C PRO A 73 -3.86 -17.93 -10.25
N GLY A 74 -2.52 -18.00 -10.14
CA GLY A 74 -1.79 -17.78 -8.90
C GLY A 74 -1.29 -16.35 -8.68
N ALA A 75 -1.47 -15.44 -9.66
CA ALA A 75 -0.91 -14.09 -9.60
C ALA A 75 -1.45 -13.29 -8.42
N TYR A 76 -2.75 -13.40 -8.16
CA TYR A 76 -3.42 -12.81 -7.00
C TYR A 76 -2.71 -13.22 -5.70
N GLN A 77 -2.57 -14.51 -5.45
CA GLN A 77 -2.01 -15.03 -4.20
C GLN A 77 -0.55 -14.59 -4.03
N ARG A 78 0.27 -14.74 -5.08
CA ARG A 78 1.68 -14.32 -5.07
C ARG A 78 1.83 -12.84 -4.76
N CYS A 79 1.01 -11.99 -5.38
CA CYS A 79 1.05 -10.55 -5.15
C CYS A 79 0.64 -10.18 -3.74
N VAL A 80 -0.52 -10.65 -3.25
CA VAL A 80 -1.05 -10.19 -1.96
C VAL A 80 -0.28 -10.75 -0.76
N THR A 81 0.51 -11.81 -0.94
CA THR A 81 1.47 -12.28 0.08
C THR A 81 2.81 -11.54 0.06
N ASP A 82 3.09 -10.72 -0.97
CA ASP A 82 4.24 -9.82 -1.01
C ASP A 82 3.84 -8.43 -0.46
N PRO A 83 4.52 -7.88 0.56
CA PRO A 83 4.11 -6.61 1.17
C PRO A 83 4.02 -5.43 0.20
N GLY A 84 4.95 -5.35 -0.75
CA GLY A 84 4.99 -4.25 -1.73
C GLY A 84 3.87 -4.35 -2.75
N CYS A 85 3.66 -5.54 -3.32
CA CYS A 85 2.59 -5.77 -4.29
C CYS A 85 1.21 -5.68 -3.64
N ALA A 86 1.06 -6.16 -2.41
CA ALA A 86 -0.16 -6.00 -1.62
C ALA A 86 -0.48 -4.52 -1.33
N ALA A 87 0.53 -3.72 -0.98
CA ALA A 87 0.36 -2.27 -0.81
C ALA A 87 -0.04 -1.57 -2.11
N ALA A 88 0.48 -2.02 -3.27
CA ALA A 88 0.06 -1.54 -4.57
C ALA A 88 -1.41 -1.87 -4.86
N ALA A 89 -1.89 -3.05 -4.46
CA ALA A 89 -3.30 -3.44 -4.60
C ALA A 89 -4.22 -2.54 -3.75
N VAL A 90 -3.85 -2.27 -2.48
CA VAL A 90 -4.57 -1.32 -1.61
C VAL A 90 -4.57 0.07 -2.23
N SER A 91 -3.41 0.56 -2.65
CA SER A 91 -3.28 1.89 -3.25
C SER A 91 -4.10 2.04 -4.53
N GLY A 92 -4.07 1.04 -5.41
CA GLY A 92 -4.86 1.02 -6.64
C GLY A 92 -6.37 0.97 -6.37
N TYR A 93 -6.80 0.20 -5.38
CA TYR A 93 -8.20 0.16 -4.98
C TYR A 93 -8.65 1.52 -4.42
N MET A 94 -7.88 2.11 -3.51
CA MET A 94 -8.21 3.42 -2.94
C MET A 94 -8.23 4.52 -4.01
N ALA A 95 -7.29 4.50 -4.96
CA ALA A 95 -7.29 5.43 -6.08
C ALA A 95 -8.57 5.36 -6.93
N ARG A 96 -9.26 4.21 -6.94
CA ARG A 96 -10.51 4.01 -7.67
C ARG A 96 -11.77 4.33 -6.87
N PHE A 97 -11.79 4.07 -5.56
CA PHE A 97 -13.02 4.11 -4.74
C PHE A 97 -13.00 5.06 -3.53
N SER A 98 -11.96 5.88 -3.31
CA SER A 98 -11.89 6.77 -2.14
C SER A 98 -12.77 8.03 -2.20
N GLN A 99 -13.85 8.03 -2.99
CA GLN A 99 -14.80 9.16 -3.14
C GLN A 99 -16.00 9.00 -2.21
#